data_AF-A0A933QTU0-F1
#
_entry.id   AF-A0A933QTU0-F1
#
_cell.length_a   1.000
_cell.length_b   1.000
_cell.length_c   1.000
_cell.angle_alpha   90.00
_cell.angle_beta   90.00
_cell.angle_gamma   90.00
#
_symmetry.space_group_name_H-M   'P 1'
#
loop_
_entity.id
_entity.type
_entity.pdbx_description
1 polymer ?
#
loop_
_entity_poly.entity_id
_entity_poly.type
_entity_poly.pdbx_seq_one_letter_code
_entity_poly.pdbx_strand_id
1 'polypeptide(L)'
;MTKQNSKPTIVANAKNNNLGPVAREKYEAILNGRIQQCIAVQEAKIKAQRPKALRIFLEQHQLTDKLTKYRAMLSELITFFGEPDWRSTVWLRDDNALNQQSKVQNGLETILRGLKELKPVYAELDRLHHFQSQVAEKVWLAGAPNEIAELLKEIGEPPANVSKDNAV
;
A
#
# COMPACT_ATOMS: atom_id res chain seq x y z
N MET A 1 40.53 17.95 43.54
CA MET A 1 39.68 18.88 42.75
C MET A 1 40.45 19.31 41.52
N THR A 2 40.03 18.94 40.31
CA THR A 2 39.76 19.84 39.16
C THR A 2 39.52 19.05 37.86
N LYS A 3 38.25 19.10 37.45
CA LYS A 3 37.72 19.29 36.09
C LYS A 3 38.19 18.33 34.98
N GLN A 4 37.40 17.27 34.78
CA GLN A 4 37.20 16.63 33.48
C GLN A 4 36.59 17.66 32.51
N ASN A 5 37.37 18.08 31.51
CA ASN A 5 36.86 18.83 30.36
C ASN A 5 36.25 17.84 29.36
N SER A 6 34.98 17.51 29.56
CA SER A 6 34.16 16.91 28.51
C SER A 6 33.94 17.98 27.43
N LYS A 7 34.74 17.94 26.36
CA LYS A 7 34.42 18.68 25.14
C LYS A 7 33.04 18.21 24.66
N PRO A 8 32.07 19.11 24.43
CA PRO A 8 30.83 18.72 23.79
C PRO A 8 31.18 18.23 22.38
N THR A 9 30.74 17.02 22.04
CA THR A 9 30.78 16.51 20.66
C THR A 9 29.90 17.43 19.83
N ILE A 10 30.53 18.38 19.14
CA ILE A 10 29.86 19.23 18.17
C ILE A 10 29.42 18.31 17.03
N VAL A 11 28.12 18.07 16.94
CA VAL A 11 27.48 17.45 15.78
C VAL A 11 27.68 18.40 14.60
N ALA A 12 28.77 18.24 13.88
CA ALA A 12 29.02 18.93 12.64
C ALA A 12 28.12 18.32 11.56
N ASN A 13 26.91 18.86 11.39
CA ASN A 13 26.10 18.66 10.17
C ASN A 13 25.13 19.81 9.90
N ALA A 14 25.51 21.05 10.26
CA ALA A 14 24.93 22.25 9.68
C ALA A 14 25.79 22.71 8.48
N LYS A 15 26.01 21.85 7.49
CA LYS A 15 26.63 22.27 6.23
C LYS A 15 25.51 22.88 5.36
N ASN A 16 25.57 24.18 5.15
CA ASN A 16 24.92 24.96 4.09
C ASN A 16 23.51 24.51 3.69
N ASN A 17 22.51 24.94 4.47
CA ASN A 17 21.11 24.77 4.08
C ASN A 17 20.71 25.83 3.03
N ASN A 18 21.14 25.64 1.77
CA ASN A 18 21.00 26.60 0.68
C ASN A 18 19.63 26.54 -0.04
N LEU A 19 18.76 25.60 0.34
CA LEU A 19 17.42 25.51 -0.20
C LEU A 19 16.49 26.50 0.50
N GLY A 20 16.00 27.49 -0.24
CA GLY A 20 14.92 28.37 0.23
C GLY A 20 13.62 27.59 0.47
N PRO A 21 12.67 28.14 1.26
CA PRO A 21 11.45 27.44 1.66
C PRO A 21 10.63 26.93 0.47
N VAL A 22 10.51 27.73 -0.59
CA VAL A 22 9.80 27.35 -1.83
C VAL A 22 10.47 26.18 -2.56
N ALA A 23 11.80 26.07 -2.50
CA ALA A 23 12.51 24.95 -3.10
C ALA A 23 12.33 23.66 -2.29
N ARG A 24 12.30 23.76 -0.95
CA ARG A 24 12.05 22.61 -0.06
C ARG A 24 10.66 22.02 -0.28
N GLU A 25 9.63 22.86 -0.29
CA GLU A 25 8.25 22.42 -0.57
C GLU A 25 8.13 21.68 -1.91
N LYS A 26 8.82 22.18 -2.95
CA LYS A 26 8.85 21.51 -4.26
C LYS A 26 9.53 20.14 -4.20
N TYR A 27 10.68 20.03 -3.52
CA TYR A 27 11.38 18.75 -3.40
C TYR A 27 10.65 17.74 -2.52
N GLU A 28 10.03 18.19 -1.43
CA GLU A 28 9.13 17.37 -0.61
C GLU A 28 7.97 16.83 -1.45
N ALA A 29 7.32 17.67 -2.26
CA ALA A 29 6.25 17.24 -3.14
C ALA A 29 6.72 16.20 -4.18
N ILE A 30 7.90 16.41 -4.78
CA ILE A 30 8.49 15.47 -5.76
C ILE A 30 8.80 14.12 -5.09
N LEU A 31 9.44 14.12 -3.92
CA LEU A 31 9.79 12.90 -3.19
C LEU A 31 8.53 12.16 -2.72
N ASN A 32 7.56 12.87 -2.15
CA ASN A 32 6.28 12.28 -1.74
C ASN A 32 5.52 11.69 -2.93
N GLY A 33 5.46 12.40 -4.07
CA GLY A 33 4.85 11.88 -5.29
C GLY A 33 5.54 10.60 -5.79
N ARG A 34 6.87 10.55 -5.72
CA ARG A 34 7.66 9.36 -6.09
C ARG A 34 7.37 8.18 -5.16
N ILE A 35 7.34 8.42 -3.85
CA ILE A 35 7.06 7.40 -2.84
C ILE A 35 5.65 6.84 -3.05
N GLN A 36 4.66 7.69 -3.29
CA GLN A 36 3.28 7.25 -3.59
C GLN A 36 3.21 6.37 -4.83
N GLN A 37 3.95 6.70 -5.90
CA GLN A 37 4.01 5.85 -7.09
C GLN A 37 4.64 4.49 -6.78
N CYS A 38 5.72 4.44 -5.99
CA CYS A 38 6.35 3.20 -5.58
C CYS A 38 5.43 2.35 -4.68
N ILE A 39 4.71 2.98 -3.73
CA ILE A 39 3.71 2.31 -2.89
C ILE A 39 2.62 1.68 -3.75
N ALA A 40 2.05 2.44 -4.69
CA ALA A 40 0.99 1.96 -5.57
C ALA A 40 1.43 0.72 -6.39
N VAL A 41 2.69 0.67 -6.81
CA VAL A 41 3.25 -0.47 -7.54
C VAL A 41 3.34 -1.72 -6.65
N GLN A 42 3.76 -1.57 -5.39
CA GLN A 42 3.81 -2.69 -4.45
C GLN A 42 2.39 -3.15 -4.07
N GLU A 43 1.45 -2.22 -3.86
CA GLU A 43 0.03 -2.52 -3.64
C GLU A 43 -0.60 -3.27 -4.82
N ALA A 44 -0.25 -2.92 -6.06
CA ALA A 44 -0.70 -3.62 -7.25
C ALA A 44 -0.25 -5.09 -7.26
N LYS A 45 0.98 -5.37 -6.80
CA LYS A 45 1.47 -6.76 -6.64
C LYS A 45 0.68 -7.52 -5.59
N ILE A 46 0.31 -6.89 -4.47
CA ILE A 46 -0.57 -7.49 -3.46
C ILE A 46 -1.94 -7.77 -4.06
N LYS A 47 -2.52 -6.82 -4.80
CA LYS A 47 -3.82 -6.96 -5.46
C LYS A 47 -3.83 -8.13 -6.45
N ALA A 48 -2.76 -8.31 -7.22
CA ALA A 48 -2.61 -9.43 -8.16
C ALA A 48 -2.62 -10.81 -7.46
N GLN A 49 -2.20 -10.89 -6.19
CA GLN A 49 -2.20 -12.12 -5.41
C GLN A 49 -3.51 -12.37 -4.63
N ARG A 50 -4.44 -11.40 -4.59
CA ARG A 50 -5.74 -11.55 -3.92
C ARG A 50 -6.55 -12.77 -4.40
N PRO A 51 -6.63 -13.09 -5.71
CA PRO A 51 -7.35 -14.28 -6.16
C PRO A 51 -6.76 -15.59 -5.60
N LYS A 52 -5.42 -15.68 -5.51
CA LYS A 52 -4.71 -16.83 -4.92
C LYS A 52 -5.01 -16.94 -3.43
N ALA A 53 -4.96 -15.83 -2.69
CA ALA A 53 -5.31 -15.80 -1.28
C ALA A 53 -6.79 -16.17 -1.03
N LEU A 54 -7.71 -15.71 -1.88
CA LEU A 54 -9.12 -16.07 -1.83
C LEU A 54 -9.33 -17.56 -2.04
N ARG A 55 -8.66 -18.15 -3.03
CA ARG A 55 -8.73 -19.59 -3.26
C ARG A 55 -8.28 -20.38 -2.02
N ILE A 56 -7.14 -20.03 -1.44
CA ILE A 56 -6.61 -20.67 -0.22
C ILE A 56 -7.61 -20.53 0.95
N PHE A 57 -8.19 -19.35 1.14
CA PHE A 57 -9.19 -19.10 2.18
C PHE A 57 -10.41 -20.01 2.01
N LEU A 58 -10.94 -20.09 0.79
CA LEU A 58 -12.11 -20.93 0.47
C LEU A 58 -11.81 -22.42 0.68
N GLU A 59 -10.62 -22.87 0.31
CA GLU A 59 -10.16 -24.25 0.52
C GLU A 59 -10.01 -24.56 2.02
N GLN A 60 -9.37 -23.69 2.80
CA GLN A 60 -9.17 -23.87 4.24
C GLN A 60 -10.48 -23.95 5.02
N HIS A 61 -11.49 -23.19 4.62
CA HIS A 61 -12.80 -23.18 5.26
C HIS A 61 -13.79 -24.20 4.65
N GLN A 62 -13.35 -25.04 3.72
CA GLN A 62 -14.21 -26.02 3.01
C GLN A 62 -15.44 -25.34 2.37
N LEU A 63 -15.28 -24.09 1.93
CA LEU A 63 -16.33 -23.28 1.34
C LEU A 63 -16.41 -23.45 -0.17
N THR A 64 -15.37 -24.00 -0.81
CA THR A 64 -15.31 -24.18 -2.27
C THR A 64 -16.51 -24.97 -2.80
N ASP A 65 -16.83 -26.11 -2.19
CA ASP A 65 -17.96 -26.94 -2.62
C ASP A 65 -19.31 -26.29 -2.32
N LYS A 66 -19.41 -25.58 -1.18
CA LYS A 66 -20.62 -24.85 -0.80
C LYS A 66 -20.89 -23.70 -1.78
N LEU A 67 -19.86 -22.91 -2.13
CA LEU A 67 -19.97 -21.81 -3.09
C LEU A 67 -20.35 -22.30 -4.48
N THR A 68 -19.76 -23.41 -4.94
CA THR A 68 -20.12 -24.00 -6.23
C THR A 68 -21.59 -24.41 -6.26
N LYS A 69 -22.08 -25.06 -5.19
CA LYS A 69 -23.49 -25.43 -5.05
C LYS A 69 -24.42 -24.21 -5.01
N TYR A 70 -24.07 -23.19 -4.22
CA TYR A 70 -24.87 -21.95 -4.15
C TYR A 70 -24.90 -21.20 -5.49
N ARG A 71 -23.78 -21.16 -6.23
CA ARG A 71 -23.74 -20.54 -7.56
C ARG A 71 -24.60 -21.30 -8.56
N ALA A 72 -24.50 -22.63 -8.60
CA ALA A 72 -25.33 -23.45 -9.48
C ALA A 72 -26.83 -23.25 -9.17
N MET A 73 -27.21 -23.31 -7.89
CA MET A 73 -28.58 -23.09 -7.45
C MET A 73 -29.07 -21.66 -7.75
N LEU A 74 -28.22 -20.64 -7.58
CA LEU A 74 -28.56 -19.26 -7.95
C LEU A 74 -28.80 -19.12 -9.46
N SER A 75 -27.97 -19.75 -10.30
CA SER A 75 -28.16 -19.75 -11.76
C SER A 75 -29.45 -20.45 -12.18
N GLU A 76 -29.81 -21.56 -11.53
CA GLU A 76 -31.09 -22.25 -11.75
C GLU A 76 -32.27 -21.37 -11.33
N LEU A 77 -32.17 -20.69 -10.19
CA LEU A 77 -33.19 -19.75 -9.71
C LEU A 77 -33.36 -18.56 -10.66
N ILE A 78 -32.26 -17.97 -11.16
CA ILE A 78 -32.32 -16.89 -12.16
C ILE A 78 -32.94 -17.40 -13.46
N THR A 79 -32.64 -18.63 -13.87
CA THR A 79 -33.24 -19.23 -15.07
C THR A 79 -34.74 -19.46 -14.89
N PHE A 80 -35.19 -19.82 -13.69
CA PHE A 80 -36.60 -20.06 -13.38
C PHE A 80 -37.40 -18.78 -13.16
N PHE A 81 -36.86 -17.82 -12.42
CA PHE A 81 -37.56 -16.58 -12.02
C PHE A 81 -37.26 -15.38 -12.92
N GLY A 82 -36.23 -15.45 -13.78
CA GLY A 82 -35.67 -14.30 -14.50
C GLY A 82 -34.62 -13.55 -13.68
N GLU A 83 -33.88 -12.64 -14.34
CA GLU A 83 -32.92 -11.78 -13.64
C GLU A 83 -33.64 -10.87 -12.64
N PRO A 84 -33.14 -10.75 -11.38
CA PRO A 84 -33.74 -9.88 -10.40
C PRO A 84 -33.63 -8.41 -10.84
N ASP A 85 -34.76 -7.71 -10.85
CA ASP A 85 -34.83 -6.28 -11.17
C ASP A 85 -34.09 -5.44 -10.11
N TRP A 86 -33.63 -4.23 -10.47
CA TRP A 86 -32.92 -3.32 -9.58
C TRP A 86 -33.77 -2.85 -8.38
N ARG A 87 -35.09 -3.06 -8.43
CA ARG A 87 -36.04 -2.82 -7.33
C ARG A 87 -36.02 -3.93 -6.27
N SER A 88 -35.56 -5.13 -6.63
CA SER A 88 -35.49 -6.31 -5.75
C SER A 88 -34.22 -6.32 -4.87
N THR A 89 -33.23 -5.48 -5.19
CA THR A 89 -31.88 -5.53 -4.62
C THR A 89 -31.78 -5.01 -3.20
N VAL A 90 -32.73 -4.18 -2.75
CA VAL A 90 -32.73 -3.58 -1.41
C VAL A 90 -32.96 -4.63 -0.30
N TRP A 91 -33.74 -5.67 -0.58
CA TRP A 91 -34.03 -6.75 0.37
C TRP A 91 -32.87 -7.73 0.58
N LEU A 92 -31.83 -7.66 -0.26
CA LEU A 92 -30.64 -8.51 -0.18
C LEU A 92 -29.51 -7.91 0.68
N ARG A 93 -29.67 -6.67 1.15
CA ARG A 93 -28.71 -6.04 2.07
C ARG A 93 -28.97 -6.52 3.50
N ASP A 94 -28.26 -7.58 3.88
CA ASP A 94 -28.17 -8.04 5.27
C ASP A 94 -27.04 -7.28 5.97
N ASP A 95 -27.32 -6.60 7.07
CA ASP A 95 -26.29 -5.91 7.87
C ASP A 95 -25.27 -6.89 8.46
N ASN A 96 -25.63 -8.18 8.62
CA ASN A 96 -24.66 -9.23 8.95
C ASN A 96 -23.65 -9.47 7.83
N ALA A 97 -23.97 -9.15 6.57
CA ALA A 97 -23.06 -9.29 5.45
C ALA A 97 -21.86 -8.34 5.57
N LEU A 98 -22.03 -7.14 6.16
CA LEU A 98 -20.93 -6.20 6.40
C LEU A 98 -19.93 -6.75 7.44
N ASN A 99 -20.44 -7.33 8.53
CA ASN A 99 -19.62 -7.98 9.54
C ASN A 99 -18.90 -9.23 8.99
N GLN A 100 -19.57 -10.00 8.13
CA GLN A 100 -18.93 -11.13 7.46
C GLN A 100 -17.89 -10.69 6.43
N GLN A 101 -18.15 -9.60 5.70
CA GLN A 101 -17.19 -9.01 4.76
C GLN A 101 -15.89 -8.61 5.47
N SER A 102 -15.98 -7.96 6.63
CA SER A 102 -14.80 -7.60 7.44
C SER A 102 -14.00 -8.84 7.87
N LYS A 103 -14.67 -9.91 8.34
CA LYS A 103 -13.99 -11.17 8.72
C LYS A 103 -13.29 -11.83 7.54
N VAL A 104 -13.93 -11.87 6.38
CA VAL A 104 -13.34 -12.41 5.15
C VAL A 104 -12.13 -11.56 4.74
N GLN A 105 -12.24 -10.23 4.80
CA GLN A 105 -11.17 -9.32 4.45
C GLN A 105 -9.93 -9.51 5.35
N ASN A 106 -10.13 -9.62 6.67
CA ASN A 106 -9.06 -9.91 7.64
C ASN A 106 -8.42 -11.29 7.39
N GLY A 107 -9.23 -12.30 7.07
CA GLY A 107 -8.74 -13.64 6.73
C GLY A 107 -7.86 -13.63 5.47
N LEU A 108 -8.30 -12.93 4.43
CA LEU A 108 -7.52 -12.76 3.19
C LEU A 108 -6.22 -12.01 3.44
N GLU A 109 -6.24 -10.94 4.24
CA GLU A 109 -5.03 -10.20 4.60
C GLU A 109 -4.02 -11.05 5.38
N THR A 110 -4.51 -11.89 6.30
CA THR A 110 -3.66 -12.83 7.04
C THR A 110 -2.96 -13.81 6.11
N ILE A 111 -3.69 -14.37 5.13
CA ILE A 111 -3.12 -15.27 4.13
C ILE A 111 -2.12 -14.52 3.24
N LEU A 112 -2.46 -13.33 2.76
CA LEU A 112 -1.57 -12.51 1.93
C LEU A 112 -0.25 -12.20 2.65
N ARG A 113 -0.30 -11.84 3.94
CA ARG A 113 0.90 -11.61 4.77
C ARG A 113 1.71 -12.90 4.99
N GLY A 114 1.05 -14.06 5.00
CA GLY A 114 1.69 -15.37 5.10
C GLY A 114 2.39 -15.85 3.82
N LEU A 115 2.05 -15.30 2.65
CA LEU A 115 2.66 -15.69 1.38
C LEU A 115 4.13 -15.27 1.33
N LYS A 116 5.04 -16.24 1.16
CA LYS A 116 6.50 -16.00 1.06
C LYS A 116 6.85 -14.98 -0.01
N GLU A 117 6.13 -15.01 -1.14
CA GLU A 117 6.29 -14.10 -2.29
C GLU A 117 6.01 -12.63 -1.93
N LEU A 118 5.15 -12.38 -0.93
CA LEU A 118 4.75 -11.03 -0.53
C LEU A 118 5.55 -10.48 0.66
N LYS A 119 6.32 -11.30 1.37
CA LYS A 119 7.22 -10.83 2.45
C LYS A 119 8.13 -9.67 2.03
N PRO A 120 8.87 -9.74 0.89
CA PRO A 120 9.69 -8.61 0.45
C PRO A 120 8.85 -7.39 0.02
N VAL A 121 7.62 -7.62 -0.46
CA VAL A 121 6.70 -6.55 -0.89
C VAL A 121 6.20 -5.75 0.32
N TYR A 122 5.82 -6.43 1.41
CA TYR A 122 5.42 -5.76 2.65
C TYR A 122 6.60 -5.05 3.34
N ALA A 123 7.78 -5.68 3.37
CA ALA A 123 8.98 -5.02 3.91
C ALA A 123 9.34 -3.73 3.14
N GLU A 124 9.14 -3.74 1.82
CA GLU A 124 9.35 -2.55 0.98
C GLU A 124 8.27 -1.49 1.20
N LEU A 125 7.01 -1.87 1.41
CA LEU A 125 5.95 -0.92 1.80
C LEU A 125 6.26 -0.25 3.14
N ASP A 126 6.67 -1.04 4.14
CA ASP A 126 7.05 -0.51 5.45
C ASP A 126 8.24 0.47 5.33
N ARG A 127 9.25 0.12 4.52
CA ARG A 127 10.38 1.02 4.19
C ARG A 127 9.91 2.31 3.55
N LEU A 128 9.03 2.25 2.54
CA LEU A 128 8.52 3.42 1.82
C LEU A 128 7.66 4.32 2.71
N HIS A 129 6.80 3.76 3.56
CA HIS A 129 6.02 4.53 4.53
C HIS A 129 6.90 5.18 5.60
N HIS A 130 7.92 4.48 6.08
CA HIS A 130 8.90 5.06 7.00
C HIS A 130 9.71 6.17 6.34
N PHE A 131 10.09 6.01 5.06
CA PHE A 131 10.73 7.07 4.31
C PHE A 131 9.80 8.26 4.15
N GLN A 132 8.51 8.03 3.84
CA GLN A 132 7.49 9.07 3.68
C GLN A 132 7.37 9.98 4.90
N SER A 133 7.38 9.39 6.11
CA SER A 133 7.31 10.17 7.35
C SER A 133 8.57 11.00 7.64
N GLN A 134 9.70 10.66 7.00
CA GLN A 134 10.98 11.34 7.13
C GLN A 134 11.30 12.30 5.98
N VAL A 135 10.44 12.45 4.97
CA VAL A 135 10.73 13.26 3.78
C VAL A 135 11.10 14.70 4.14
N ALA A 136 10.31 15.36 5.00
CA ALA A 136 10.56 16.74 5.39
C ALA A 136 11.93 16.91 6.09
N GLU A 137 12.28 15.98 6.99
CA GLU A 137 13.57 15.98 7.69
C GLU A 137 14.72 15.71 6.72
N LYS A 138 14.59 14.71 5.85
CA LYS A 138 15.62 14.37 4.85
C LYS A 138 15.83 15.51 3.85
N VAL A 139 14.78 16.20 3.40
CA VAL A 139 14.89 17.40 2.53
C VAL A 139 15.56 18.56 3.28
N TRP A 140 15.23 18.74 4.55
CA TRP A 140 15.85 19.77 5.37
C TRP A 140 17.36 19.55 5.54
N LEU A 141 17.78 18.29 5.68
CA LEU A 141 19.18 17.90 5.84
C LEU A 141 19.96 17.92 4.51
N ALA A 142 19.30 17.60 3.40
CA ALA A 142 19.95 17.45 2.09
C ALA A 142 20.56 18.74 1.51
N GLY A 143 20.16 19.93 1.95
CA GLY A 143 20.83 21.23 1.71
C GLY A 143 21.09 21.71 0.26
N ALA A 144 21.02 20.82 -0.74
CA ALA A 144 21.48 20.97 -2.11
C ALA A 144 20.76 19.97 -3.06
N PRO A 145 20.55 20.33 -4.34
CA PRO A 145 19.81 19.49 -5.29
C PRO A 145 20.42 18.12 -5.60
N ASN A 146 21.74 17.97 -5.50
CA ASN A 146 22.46 16.70 -5.72
C ASN A 146 22.13 15.66 -4.64
N GLU A 147 22.01 16.07 -3.38
CA GLU A 147 21.63 15.19 -2.27
C GLU A 147 20.14 14.79 -2.39
N ILE A 148 19.27 15.67 -2.88
CA ILE A 148 17.89 15.32 -3.24
C ILE A 148 17.84 14.26 -4.35
N ALA A 149 18.75 14.33 -5.33
CA ALA A 149 18.83 13.33 -6.39
C ALA A 149 19.28 11.95 -5.84
N GLU A 150 20.11 11.91 -4.80
CA GLU A 150 20.46 10.67 -4.11
C GLU A 150 19.27 10.10 -3.34
N LEU A 151 18.46 10.94 -2.69
CA LEU A 151 17.21 10.52 -2.05
C LEU A 151 16.23 9.92 -3.06
N LEU A 152 16.13 10.48 -4.27
CA LEU A 152 15.32 9.90 -5.35
C LEU A 152 15.82 8.53 -5.80
N LYS A 153 17.14 8.31 -5.83
CA LYS A 153 17.72 6.99 -6.11
C LYS A 153 17.44 5.99 -4.98
N GLU A 154 17.46 6.44 -3.73
CA GLU A 154 17.16 5.61 -2.55
C GLU A 154 15.68 5.17 -2.51
N ILE A 155 14.75 6.03 -2.94
CA ILE A 155 13.33 5.67 -3.11
C ILE A 155 13.18 4.63 -4.23
N GLY A 156 14.00 4.74 -5.28
CA GLY A 156 13.98 3.87 -6.44
C GLY A 156 13.10 4.39 -7.57
N GLU A 157 12.96 3.57 -8.62
CA GLU A 157 12.15 3.89 -9.79
C GLU A 157 10.85 3.06 -9.80
N PRO A 158 9.66 3.70 -9.80
CA PRO A 158 8.45 3.06 -10.24
C PRO A 158 8.64 2.69 -11.71
N PRO A 159 8.08 1.55 -12.14
CA PRO A 159 8.15 1.12 -13.52
C PRO A 159 7.62 2.23 -14.43
N ALA A 160 8.21 2.35 -15.62
CA ALA A 160 7.97 3.41 -16.61
C ALA A 160 6.51 3.51 -17.15
N ASN A 161 5.55 2.79 -16.56
CA ASN A 161 4.23 2.53 -17.12
C ASN A 161 3.05 2.78 -16.14
N VAL A 162 3.18 3.68 -15.18
CA VAL A 162 2.03 4.11 -14.35
C VAL A 162 1.30 5.34 -14.94
N SER A 163 1.85 5.97 -16.00
CA SER A 163 1.34 7.24 -16.54
C SER A 163 0.48 7.15 -17.80
N LYS A 164 -0.13 6.00 -18.15
CA LYS A 164 -0.99 5.93 -19.35
C LYS A 164 -2.43 5.45 -19.20
N ASP A 165 -2.84 4.84 -18.08
CA ASP A 165 -4.17 4.20 -18.02
C ASP A 165 -5.17 4.80 -17.01
N ASN A 166 -4.97 6.04 -16.54
CA ASN A 166 -5.97 6.77 -15.75
C ASN A 166 -6.50 8.03 -16.47
N ALA A 167 -6.51 8.02 -17.80
CA ALA A 167 -7.26 8.98 -18.61
C ALA A 167 -8.41 8.24 -19.32
N VAL A 168 -9.44 7.89 -18.54
CA VAL A 168 -10.80 7.58 -19.02
C VAL A 168 -11.77 8.37 -18.17
#